data_AF-M5R8W8-F1
#
_entry.id   AF-M5R8W8-F1
#
_cell.length_a   1.000
_cell.length_b   1.000
_cell.length_c   1.000
_cell.angle_alpha   90.00
_cell.angle_beta   90.00
_cell.angle_gamma   90.00
#
_symmetry.space_group_name_H-M   'P 1'
#
loop_
_entity.id
_entity.type
_entity.pdbx_description
1 polymer ?
#
loop_
_entity_poly.entity_id
_entity_poly.type
_entity_poly.pdbx_seq_one_letter_code
_entity_poly.pdbx_strand_id
1 'polypeptide(L)' 'MALVVVRGAIFGEFADHVASEAIIALVVFSGIGWGAGWIIEYVVRDSVEASFRRRVEWYRQGIADAGLLEDNSAEES' A
#
# COMPACT_ATOMS: atom_id res chain seq x y z
N MET A 1 17.99 -13.42 -15.55
CA MET A 1 19.01 -14.48 -15.49
C MET A 1 19.35 -15.05 -16.87
N ALA A 2 18.43 -15.71 -17.59
CA ALA A 2 18.73 -16.35 -18.88
C ALA A 2 19.30 -15.40 -19.96
N LEU A 3 18.74 -14.19 -20.10
CA LEU A 3 19.16 -13.20 -21.10
C LEU A 3 20.58 -12.65 -20.85
N VAL A 4 20.99 -12.60 -19.58
CA VAL A 4 22.29 -12.10 -19.11
C VAL A 4 23.40 -13.13 -19.37
N VAL A 5 23.09 -14.41 -19.13
CA VAL A 5 24.00 -15.54 -19.42
C VAL A 5 24.21 -15.70 -20.92
N VAL A 6 23.15 -15.54 -21.73
CA VAL A 6 23.23 -15.63 -23.19
C VAL A 6 24.08 -14.50 -23.78
N ARG A 7 23.98 -13.27 -23.24
CA ARG A 7 24.80 -12.14 -23.70
C ARG A 7 26.28 -12.31 -23.34
N GLY A 8 26.60 -12.74 -22.12
CA GLY A 8 27.99 -13.00 -21.69
C GLY A 8 28.66 -14.13 -22.48
N ALA A 9 27.90 -15.16 -22.88
CA ALA A 9 28.41 -16.25 -23.72
C ALA A 9 28.64 -15.84 -25.19
N ILE A 10 27.87 -14.89 -25.73
CA ILE A 10 27.95 -14.45 -27.13
C ILE A 10 29.03 -13.37 -27.34
N PHE A 11 29.21 -12.46 -26.39
CA PHE A 11 30.11 -11.29 -26.56
C PHE A 11 31.49 -11.44 -25.88
N GLY A 12 31.72 -12.52 -25.11
CA GLY A 12 33.01 -12.75 -24.46
C GLY A 12 33.35 -11.73 -23.37
N GLU A 13 32.37 -10.96 -22.89
CA GLU A 13 32.54 -10.03 -21.77
C GLU A 13 32.68 -10.84 -20.48
N PHE A 14 33.77 -10.60 -19.73
CA PHE A 14 34.01 -11.24 -18.44
C PHE A 14 32.76 -11.09 -17.57
N ALA A 15 32.24 -12.22 -17.07
CA ALA A 15 31.05 -12.30 -16.23
C ALA A 15 31.07 -11.31 -15.04
N ASP A 16 32.26 -10.84 -14.67
CA ASP A 16 32.52 -9.80 -13.68
C ASP A 16 31.84 -8.45 -14.00
N HIS A 17 31.91 -7.98 -15.26
CA HIS A 17 31.30 -6.70 -15.64
C HIS A 17 29.77 -6.78 -15.62
N VAL A 18 29.24 -7.87 -16.16
CA VAL A 18 27.80 -8.15 -16.20
C VAL A 18 27.22 -8.37 -14.80
N ALA A 19 27.97 -9.04 -13.91
CA ALA A 19 27.58 -9.20 -12.51
C ALA A 19 27.55 -7.86 -11.78
N SER A 20 28.52 -6.97 -12.02
CA SER A 20 28.55 -5.63 -11.43
C SER A 20 27.34 -4.78 -11.84
N GLU A 21 26.97 -4.78 -13.13
CA GLU A 21 25.79 -4.07 -13.62
C GLU A 21 24.50 -4.61 -13.00
N ALA A 22 24.38 -5.95 -12.88
CA ALA A 22 23.22 -6.57 -12.27
C ALA A 22 23.08 -6.22 -10.78
N ILE A 23 24.20 -6.16 -10.04
CA ILE A 23 24.21 -5.75 -8.63
C ILE A 23 23.78 -4.29 -8.50
N ILE A 24 24.29 -3.39 -9.34
CA ILE A 24 23.89 -1.98 -9.33
C ILE A 24 22.40 -1.85 -9.61
N ALA A 25 21.88 -2.54 -10.62
CA ALA A 25 20.44 -2.54 -10.92
C ALA A 25 19.62 -3.03 -9.72
N LEU A 26 20.06 -4.08 -9.04
CA LEU A 26 19.39 -4.64 -7.86
C LEU A 26 19.37 -3.65 -6.69
N VAL A 27 20.47 -2.91 -6.48
CA VAL A 27 20.54 -1.84 -5.48
C VAL A 27 19.55 -0.71 -5.81
N VAL A 28 19.48 -0.29 -7.07
CA VAL A 28 18.53 0.75 -7.50
C VAL A 28 17.09 0.30 -7.29
N PHE A 29 16.74 -0.91 -7.71
CA PHE A 29 15.39 -1.46 -7.49
C PHE A 29 15.06 -1.61 -6.02
N SER A 30 16.02 -2.03 -5.19
CA SER A 30 15.86 -2.12 -3.74
C SER A 30 15.59 -0.75 -3.12
N GLY A 31 16.32 0.29 -3.53
CA GLY A 31 16.11 1.67 -3.08
C GLY A 31 14.73 2.21 -3.46
N ILE A 32 14.28 1.96 -4.69
CA ILE A 32 12.93 2.34 -5.14
C ILE A 32 11.86 1.60 -4.33
N GLY A 33 12.02 0.28 -4.14
CA GLY A 33 11.09 -0.54 -3.36
C GLY A 33 11.01 -0.09 -1.91
N TRP A 34 12.14 0.26 -1.31
CA TRP A 34 12.21 0.86 0.03
C TRP A 34 11.43 2.16 0.07
N GLY A 35 11.71 3.12 -0.82
CA GLY A 35 11.02 4.40 -0.86
C GLY A 35 9.51 4.27 -1.10
N ALA A 36 9.10 3.38 -2.00
CA ALA A 36 7.70 3.09 -2.27
C ALA A 36 6.98 2.50 -1.06
N GLY A 37 7.65 1.63 -0.30
CA GLY A 37 7.12 1.07 0.94
C GLY A 37 6.77 2.13 1.97
N TRP A 38 7.64 3.13 2.16
CA TRP A 38 7.38 4.25 3.06
C TRP A 38 6.17 5.07 2.63
N ILE A 39 6.03 5.35 1.34
CA ILE A 39 4.89 6.13 0.81
C ILE A 39 3.58 5.36 1.02
N ILE A 40 3.57 4.06 0.74
CA ILE A 40 2.38 3.21 0.92
C ILE A 40 1.96 3.18 2.38
N GLU A 41 2.90 3.13 3.32
CA GLU A 41 2.57 3.11 4.75
C GLU A 41 1.80 4.37 5.17
N TYR A 42 2.21 5.55 4.70
CA TYR A 42 1.47 6.80 4.94
C TYR A 42 0.11 6.81 4.25
N VAL A 43 0.04 6.47 2.97
CA VAL A 43 -1.21 6.50 2.20
C VAL A 43 -2.24 5.51 2.75
N VAL A 44 -1.79 4.31 3.12
CA VAL A 44 -2.66 3.28 3.72
C VAL A 44 -3.15 3.74 5.09
N ARG A 45 -2.27 4.28 5.94
CA ARG A 45 -2.70 4.80 7.25
C ARG A 45 -3.78 5.87 7.13
N ASP A 46 -3.57 6.87 6.27
CA ASP A 46 -4.53 7.96 6.07
C ASP A 46 -5.86 7.46 5.49
N SER A 47 -5.80 6.59 4.48
CA SER A 47 -7.01 6.04 3.86
C SER A 47 -7.81 5.15 4.82
N VAL A 48 -7.14 4.38 5.67
CA VAL A 48 -7.77 3.56 6.72
C VAL A 48 -8.41 4.47 7.77
N GLU A 49 -7.71 5.51 8.24
CA GLU A 49 -8.23 6.40 9.26
C GLU A 49 -9.45 7.19 8.76
N ALA A 50 -9.40 7.70 7.52
CA ALA A 50 -10.55 8.36 6.90
C ALA A 50 -11.75 7.42 6.74
N SER A 51 -11.50 6.18 6.32
CA SER A 51 -12.55 5.17 6.16
C SER A 51 -13.14 4.72 7.49
N PHE A 52 -12.31 4.65 8.54
CA PHE A 52 -12.75 4.32 9.89
C PHE A 52 -13.62 5.44 10.47
N ARG A 53 -13.16 6.70 10.40
CA ARG A 53 -13.94 7.85 10.87
C ARG A 53 -15.31 7.95 10.21
N ARG A 54 -15.38 7.75 8.88
CA ARG A 54 -16.66 7.77 8.15
C ARG A 54 -17.62 6.68 8.64
N ARG A 55 -17.13 5.48 8.92
CA ARG A 55 -17.97 4.37 9.43
C ARG A 55 -18.44 4.60 10.85
N VAL A 56 -17.58 5.13 11.72
CA VAL A 56 -17.95 5.48 13.10
C VAL A 56 -19.00 6.58 13.12
N GLU A 57 -18.84 7.61 12.28
CA GLU A 57 -19.80 8.70 12.17
C GLU A 57 -21.16 8.21 11.70
N TRP A 58 -21.19 7.38 10.64
CA TRP A 58 -22.42 6.75 10.16
C TRP A 58 -23.10 5.92 11.25
N TYR A 59 -22.33 5.14 12.02
CA TYR A 59 -22.88 4.33 13.11
C TYR A 59 -23.44 5.19 14.25
N ARG A 60 -22.75 6.28 14.62
CA ARG A 60 -23.23 7.23 15.62
C ARG A 60 -24.54 7.89 15.21
N GLN A 61 -24.63 8.32 13.94
CA GLN A 61 -25.86 8.89 13.38
C GLN A 61 -26.99 7.86 13.38
N GLY A 62 -26.72 6.62 12.97
CA GLY A 62 -27.72 5.55 13.01
C GLY A 62 -28.24 5.25 14.43
N ILE A 63 -27.38 5.27 15.44
CA ILE A 63 -27.82 5.13 16.84
C ILE A 63 -28.63 6.35 17.30
N ALA A 64 -28.19 7.56 16.97
CA ALA A 64 -28.89 8.77 17.36
C ALA A 64 -30.30 8.81 16.75
N ASP A 65 -30.44 8.48 15.47
CA ASP A 65 -31.72 8.39 14.79
C ASP A 65 -32.60 7.28 15.38
N ALA A 66 -32.05 6.09 15.66
CA ALA A 66 -32.80 5.00 16.29
C ALA A 66 -33.29 5.37 17.70
N GLY A 67 -32.45 6.01 18.52
CA GLY A 67 -32.82 6.48 19.85
C GLY A 67 -33.88 7.57 19.82
N LEU A 68 -33.82 8.50 18.85
CA LEU A 68 -34.85 9.52 18.65
C LEU A 68 -36.18 8.91 18.17
N LEU A 69 -36.14 7.86 17.34
CA LEU A 69 -37.36 7.16 16.91
C LEU A 69 -38.03 6.41 18.08
N GLU A 70 -37.23 5.84 18.99
CA GLU A 70 -37.74 5.13 20.17
C GLU A 70 -38.39 6.10 21.18
N ASP A 71 -37.79 7.27 21.41
CA ASP A 71 -38.31 8.33 22.28
C ASP A 71 -39.65 8.89 21.78
N ASN A 72 -39.75 9.23 20.49
CA ASN A 72 -41.02 9.70 19.90
C ASN A 72 -42.13 8.62 19.94
N SER A 73 -41.77 7.34 19.84
CA SER A 73 -42.76 6.25 19.92
C SER A 73 -43.29 6.01 21.34
N ALA A 74 -42.54 6.43 22.37
CA ALA A 74 -42.95 6.35 23.77
C ALA A 74 -43.83 7.54 24.21
N GLU A 75 -43.72 8.69 23.55
CA GLU A 75 -44.58 9.87 23.81
C GLU A 75 -45.96 9.80 23.11
N GLU A 76 -46.13 8.97 22.08
CA GLU A 76 -47.40 8.80 21.35
C GLU A 76 -48.32 7.66 21.87
N SER A 77 -47.94 6.93 22.94
CA SER A 77 -48.76 5.86 23.56
C SER A 77 -49.37 6.27 24.91
#